data_AF-A0A2W1BFH2-F1
#
_entry.id   AF-A0A2W1BFH2-F1
#
_cell.length_a   1.000
_cell.length_b   1.000
_cell.length_c   1.000
_cell.angle_alpha   90.00
_cell.angle_beta   90.00
_cell.angle_gamma   90.00
#
_symmetry.space_group_name_H-M   'P 1'
#
loop_
_entity.id
_entity.type
_entity.pdbx_description
1 polymer ?
#
loop_
_entity_poly.entity_id
_entity_poly.type
_entity_poly.pdbx_seq_one_letter_code
_entity_poly.pdbx_strand_id
1 'polypeptide(L)' 'MERVAIHGWSYGGYLSLLALATRPAVFRVCVAGAPVTCWRLYDTAYTERYMGSPARSPHAYTRASA' A
#
# COMPACT_ATOMS: atom_id res chain seq x y z
N MET A 1 23.87 -4.57 -5.34
CA MET A 1 22.75 -4.77 -6.29
C MET A 1 22.23 -3.39 -6.67
N GLU A 2 22.31 -2.99 -7.93
CA GLU A 2 21.94 -1.62 -8.36
C GLU A 2 20.64 -1.56 -9.19
N ARG A 3 20.12 -2.72 -9.62
CA ARG A 3 18.96 -2.81 -10.52
C ARG A 3 17.97 -3.86 -10.02
N VAL A 4 17.15 -3.46 -9.04
CA VAL A 4 16.07 -4.30 -8.50
C VAL A 4 14.74 -3.59 -8.74
N ALA A 5 13.77 -4.35 -9.24
CA ALA A 5 12.39 -3.91 -9.43
C ALA A 5 11.43 -4.74 -8.57
N ILE A 6 10.30 -4.14 -8.20
CA ILE A 6 9.20 -4.83 -7.51
C ILE A 6 7.93 -4.75 -8.36
N HIS A 7 7.20 -5.86 -8.46
CA HIS A 7 5.96 -5.93 -9.21
C HIS A 7 4.91 -6.71 -8.40
N GLY A 8 3.69 -6.21 -8.36
CA GLY A 8 2.56 -6.93 -7.80
C GLY A 8 1.21 -6.39 -8.25
N TRP A 9 0.17 -7.17 -7.97
CA TRP A 9 -1.23 -6.85 -8.26
C TRP A 9 -2.07 -6.80 -6.97
N SER A 10 -3.11 -5.98 -6.92
CA SER A 10 -3.95 -5.78 -5.72
C SER A 10 -3.09 -5.38 -4.49
N TYR A 11 -3.12 -6.15 -3.40
CA TYR A 11 -2.28 -5.90 -2.23
C TYR A 11 -0.77 -5.91 -2.58
N GLY A 12 -0.36 -6.73 -3.55
CA GLY A 12 1.01 -6.71 -4.07
C GLY A 12 1.34 -5.41 -4.81
N GLY A 13 0.35 -4.81 -5.49
CA GLY A 13 0.49 -3.48 -6.10
C GLY A 13 0.65 -2.39 -5.03
N TYR A 14 -0.16 -2.46 -3.97
CA TYR A 14 -0.02 -1.59 -2.79
C TYR A 14 1.39 -1.69 -2.18
N LEU A 15 1.88 -2.90 -1.93
CA LEU A 15 3.24 -3.12 -1.42
C LEU A 15 4.32 -2.64 -2.38
N SER A 16 4.09 -2.75 -3.70
CA SER A 16 5.03 -2.26 -4.71
C SER A 16 5.19 -0.74 -4.64
N LEU A 17 4.08 0.01 -4.47
CA LEU A 17 4.12 1.46 -4.25
C LEU A 17 4.80 1.80 -2.92
N LEU A 18 4.40 1.13 -1.83
CA LEU A 18 4.96 1.36 -0.50
C LEU A 18 6.47 1.09 -0.45
N ALA A 19 6.94 0.04 -1.13
CA ALA A 19 8.34 -0.32 -1.21
C ALA A 19 9.16 0.76 -1.95
N LEU A 20 8.64 1.32 -3.04
CA LEU A 20 9.32 2.41 -3.75
C LEU A 20 9.37 3.68 -2.89
N ALA A 21 8.28 4.00 -2.18
CA ALA A 21 8.20 5.19 -1.33
C ALA A 21 9.10 5.09 -0.08
N THR A 22 9.22 3.91 0.54
CA THR A 22 9.92 3.73 1.82
C THR A 22 11.34 3.19 1.67
N ARG A 23 11.66 2.52 0.55
CA ARG A 23 12.98 1.92 0.30
C ARG A 23 13.51 2.22 -1.12
N PRO A 24 13.62 3.51 -1.51
CA PRO A 24 14.08 3.88 -2.86
C PRO A 24 15.54 3.48 -3.14
N ALA A 25 16.36 3.26 -2.10
CA ALA A 25 17.72 2.75 -2.25
C ALA A 25 17.78 1.26 -2.64
N VAL A 26 16.68 0.52 -2.44
CA VAL A 26 16.59 -0.91 -2.79
C VAL A 26 15.87 -1.08 -4.12
N PHE A 27 14.71 -0.44 -4.29
CA PHE A 27 13.86 -0.61 -5.47
C PHE A 27 13.97 0.60 -6.38
N ARG A 28 14.48 0.39 -7.61
CA ARG A 28 14.64 1.47 -8.58
C ARG A 28 13.38 1.78 -9.36
N VAL A 29 12.55 0.75 -9.57
CA VAL A 29 11.29 0.80 -10.33
C VAL A 29 10.25 -0.08 -9.63
N CYS A 30 8.99 0.33 -9.64
CA CYS A 30 7.87 -0.52 -9.28
C CYS A 30 6.84 -0.62 -10.41
N VAL A 31 6.19 -1.77 -10.54
CA VAL A 31 4.99 -1.96 -11.36
C VAL A 31 3.85 -2.32 -10.42
N ALA A 32 2.83 -1.47 -10.32
CA ALA A 32 1.71 -1.65 -9.40
C ALA A 32 0.40 -1.84 -10.18
N GLY A 33 -0.09 -3.08 -10.24
CA GLY A 33 -1.37 -3.40 -10.87
C GLY A 33 -2.53 -3.32 -9.86
N ALA A 34 -3.59 -2.58 -10.19
CA ALA A 34 -4.79 -2.41 -9.34
C ALA A 34 -4.50 -2.22 -7.82
N PRO A 35 -3.58 -1.32 -7.43
CA PRO A 35 -3.22 -1.15 -6.03
C PRO A 35 -4.36 -0.46 -5.25
N VAL A 36 -4.51 -0.80 -3.97
CA VAL A 36 -5.27 0.05 -3.04
C VAL A 36 -4.40 1.26 -2.70
N THR A 37 -4.80 2.45 -3.13
CA THR A 37 -4.08 3.71 -2.85
C THR A 37 -4.69 4.47 -1.68
N CYS A 38 -6.00 4.34 -1.45
CA CYS A 38 -6.70 4.96 -0.33
C CYS A 38 -7.59 3.94 0.38
N TRP A 39 -7.21 3.57 1.61
CA TRP A 39 -7.94 2.56 2.38
C TRP A 39 -9.35 2.99 2.80
N ARG A 40 -9.63 4.30 2.81
CA ARG A 40 -10.99 4.81 3.09
C ARG A 40 -11.99 4.49 1.98
N LEU A 41 -11.51 4.17 0.78
CA LEU A 41 -12.33 3.89 -0.39
C LEU A 41 -12.52 2.38 -0.63
N TYR A 42 -11.89 1.53 0.17
CA TYR A 42 -12.01 0.08 0.07
C TYR A 42 -13.14 -0.43 0.97
N ASP A 43 -13.62 -1.65 0.75
CA ASP A 43 -14.81 -2.15 1.42
C ASP A 43 -14.63 -2.27 2.95
N THR A 44 -15.73 -2.15 3.68
CA THR A 44 -15.74 -2.15 5.14
C THR A 44 -15.33 -3.50 5.72
N ALA A 45 -15.80 -4.61 5.13
CA ALA A 45 -15.59 -5.95 5.65
C ALA A 45 -14.11 -6.32 5.69
N TYR A 46 -13.37 -6.04 4.62
CA TYR A 46 -11.93 -6.26 4.57
C TYR A 46 -11.20 -5.21 5.42
N THR A 47 -11.47 -3.93 5.18
CA THR A 47 -10.62 -2.87 5.74
C THR A 47 -10.76 -2.77 7.25
N GLU A 48 -11.98 -2.82 7.80
CA GLU A 48 -12.16 -2.69 9.24
C GLU A 48 -11.69 -3.94 10.01
N ARG A 49 -11.69 -5.11 9.37
CA ARG A 49 -11.13 -6.34 9.94
C ARG A 49 -9.63 -6.20 10.22
N TYR A 50 -8.88 -5.52 9.36
CA TYR A 50 -7.41 -5.44 9.47
C TYR A 50 -6.90 -4.09 10.00
N MET A 51 -7.63 -3.00 9.77
CA MET A 51 -7.22 -1.64 10.16
C MET A 51 -8.07 -1.05 11.31
N GLY A 52 -9.15 -1.73 11.68
CA GLY A 52 -10.14 -1.23 12.62
C GLY A 52 -11.05 -0.16 11.99
N SER A 53 -12.00 0.37 12.76
CA SER A 53 -12.90 1.43 12.27
C SER A 53 -12.12 2.72 12.00
N PRO A 54 -12.37 3.42 10.89
CA PRO A 54 -11.71 4.70 10.57
C PRO A 54 -12.04 5.82 11.56
N ALA A 55 -13.12 5.69 12.33
CA ALA A 55 -13.48 6.61 13.41
C ALA A 55 -12.59 6.41 14.66
N ARG A 56 -12.10 5.19 14.89
CA ARG A 56 -11.24 4.85 16.04
C ARG A 56 -9.76 4.92 15.70
N SER A 57 -9.41 4.60 14.46
CA SER A 57 -8.01 4.50 14.00
C SER A 57 -7.71 5.40 12.78
N PRO A 58 -8.06 6.71 12.79
CA PRO A 58 -7.93 7.56 11.59
C PRO A 58 -6.48 7.66 11.09
N HIS A 59 -5.50 7.63 12.00
CA HIS A 59 -4.08 7.68 11.66
C HIS A 59 -3.59 6.43 10.91
N ALA A 60 -4.19 5.25 11.15
CA ALA A 60 -3.83 4.03 10.42
C ALA A 60 -4.20 4.16 8.93
N TYR A 61 -5.39 4.70 8.65
CA TYR A 61 -5.86 4.98 7.29
C TYR A 61 -5.01 6.03 6.58
N THR A 62 -4.61 7.10 7.28
CA THR A 62 -3.74 8.14 6.71
C THR A 62 -2.35 7.59 6.39
N ARG A 63 -1.73 6.84 7.31
CA ARG A 63 -0.37 6.31 7.12
C ARG A 63 -0.28 5.21 6.06
N ALA A 64 -1.33 4.40 5.92
CA ALA A 64 -1.33 3.26 5.02
C ALA A 64 -1.81 3.62 3.62
N SER A 65 -2.32 4.83 3.39
CA SER A 65 -2.69 5.31 2.05
C SER A 65 -1.48 5.97 1.39
N ALA A 66 -1.23 5.64 0.13
CA ALA A 66 -0.09 6.08 -0.65
C ALA A 66 -0.42 7.34 -1.47
#